data_AF-A0A953MPW9-F1
#
_entry.id   AF-A0A953MPW9-F1
#
_cell.length_a   1.000
_cell.length_b   1.000
_cell.length_c   1.000
_cell.angle_alpha   90.00
_cell.angle_beta   90.00
_cell.angle_gamma   90.00
#
_symmetry.space_group_name_H-M   'P 1'
#
loop_
_entity.id
_entity.type
_entity.pdbx_description
1 polymer ?
#
loop_
_entity_poly.entity_id
_entity_poly.type
_entity_poly.pdbx_seq_one_letter_code
_entity_poly.pdbx_strand_id
1 'polypeptide(L)'
;MKSKFLTTLEEKFVFKISQYFWHVFIGLAALAVIAGIGFLLWGILPASKTNVDKEPYPPVEQVTLDELKGEKQVAQTTPVVQQPVVETSKNIDATEGFDDYNKSAAELERLIPPELYSWNNIGHWYYPYGESYYLYYKNTSYAENYREWRVDQLGITEQLDQIFSNLNTTTFAEKKQLLDAYNNSVKNFAEDKRIYVLRIIFNVAKADVPSTISTINLLTGTVKLLGKDAYRDLDDLVSFSNNNPNDGISFIEYVNSVLGKFDQSIRGEILAVFIRNYYSNYDNRFSEQKQATDLFLMYLPKIESKEQANLLKKYYRLMVNKNRERNRAIRNIESNYEQMLQQAEIEYQTNVLKKVEFRLRGLYGVAAGIGVIAFIALLLVLLSIQRYLKSINETAQKNMSIVKE
;
A
#
# COMPACT_ATOMS: atom_id res chain seq x y z
N MET A 1 38.67 -83.95 -18.13
CA MET A 1 39.45 -82.69 -18.05
C MET A 1 38.67 -81.46 -18.54
N LYS A 2 38.12 -81.41 -19.77
CA LYS A 2 37.53 -80.18 -20.37
C LYS A 2 36.55 -79.39 -19.46
N SER A 3 35.69 -80.08 -18.69
CA SER A 3 34.72 -79.43 -17.78
C SER A 3 35.36 -78.50 -16.74
N LYS A 4 36.40 -78.95 -16.02
CA LYS A 4 37.09 -78.12 -15.01
C LYS A 4 37.74 -76.87 -15.61
N PHE A 5 38.22 -76.93 -16.85
CA PHE A 5 38.87 -75.78 -17.49
C PHE A 5 37.85 -74.70 -17.88
N LEU A 6 36.69 -75.12 -18.39
CA LEU A 6 35.58 -74.22 -18.72
C LEU A 6 35.01 -73.54 -17.46
N THR A 7 34.70 -74.29 -16.39
CA THR A 7 34.19 -73.68 -15.15
C THR A 7 35.22 -72.76 -14.48
N THR A 8 36.51 -73.09 -14.55
CA THR A 8 37.58 -72.20 -14.02
C THR A 8 37.74 -70.93 -14.86
N LEU A 9 37.46 -70.95 -16.17
CA LEU A 9 37.40 -69.74 -16.99
C LEU A 9 36.15 -68.91 -16.67
N GLU A 10 34.99 -69.56 -16.55
CA GLU A 10 33.70 -68.93 -16.22
C GLU A 10 33.75 -68.21 -14.86
N GLU A 11 34.14 -68.90 -13.78
CA GLU A 11 34.22 -68.31 -12.44
C GLU A 11 35.37 -67.31 -12.24
N LYS A 12 36.36 -67.24 -13.14
CA LYS A 12 37.57 -66.42 -12.94
C LYS A 12 37.72 -65.26 -13.94
N PHE A 13 37.16 -65.37 -15.14
CA PHE A 13 37.10 -64.29 -16.13
C PHE A 13 35.71 -63.63 -16.16
N VAL A 14 34.63 -64.39 -16.39
CA VAL A 14 33.27 -63.81 -16.51
C VAL A 14 32.87 -63.14 -15.19
N PHE A 15 33.11 -63.79 -14.06
CA PHE A 15 32.83 -63.21 -12.73
C PHE A 15 33.64 -61.94 -12.43
N LYS A 16 34.92 -61.87 -12.80
CA LYS A 16 35.75 -60.67 -12.57
C LYS A 16 35.40 -59.51 -13.50
N ILE A 17 35.13 -59.79 -14.78
CA ILE A 17 34.69 -58.77 -15.74
C ILE A 17 33.30 -58.23 -15.35
N SER A 18 32.37 -59.12 -14.96
CA SER A 18 31.06 -58.76 -14.41
C SER A 18 31.21 -57.88 -13.16
N GLN A 19 32.04 -58.28 -12.19
CA GLN A 19 32.31 -57.48 -10.99
C GLN A 19 32.83 -56.08 -11.34
N TYR A 20 33.83 -55.97 -12.21
CA TYR A 20 34.39 -54.68 -12.62
C TYR A 20 33.37 -53.80 -13.35
N PHE A 21 32.57 -54.39 -14.25
CA PHE A 21 31.47 -53.71 -14.94
C PHE A 21 30.44 -53.14 -13.96
N TRP A 22 30.02 -53.91 -12.95
CA TRP A 22 29.13 -53.42 -11.90
C TRP A 22 29.75 -52.30 -11.06
N HIS A 23 31.05 -52.37 -10.75
CA HIS A 23 31.74 -51.31 -9.98
C HIS A 23 31.82 -50.00 -10.78
N VAL A 24 32.04 -50.06 -12.09
CA VAL A 24 31.98 -48.89 -12.99
C VAL A 24 30.56 -48.31 -13.04
N PHE A 25 29.53 -49.16 -13.19
CA PHE A 25 28.13 -48.71 -13.21
C PHE A 25 27.69 -48.05 -11.90
N ILE A 26 28.06 -48.63 -10.75
CA ILE A 26 27.79 -48.07 -9.42
C ILE A 26 28.55 -46.76 -9.23
N GLY A 27 29.80 -46.66 -9.69
CA GLY A 27 30.59 -45.41 -9.66
C GLY A 27 29.95 -44.28 -10.47
N LEU A 28 29.46 -44.58 -11.68
CA LEU A 28 28.73 -43.61 -12.51
C LEU A 28 27.41 -43.18 -11.87
N ALA A 29 26.65 -44.11 -11.28
CA ALA A 29 25.41 -43.78 -10.57
C ALA A 29 25.67 -42.92 -9.32
N ALA A 30 26.73 -43.22 -8.56
CA ALA A 30 27.15 -42.40 -7.41
C ALA A 30 27.56 -40.98 -7.83
N LEU A 31 28.32 -40.83 -8.93
CA LEU A 31 28.65 -39.51 -9.50
C LEU A 31 27.40 -38.73 -9.93
N ALA A 32 26.40 -39.38 -10.52
CA ALA A 32 25.13 -38.75 -10.88
C ALA A 32 24.35 -38.26 -9.64
N VAL A 33 24.33 -39.03 -8.54
CA VAL A 33 23.74 -38.60 -7.26
C VAL A 33 24.50 -37.41 -6.68
N ILE A 34 25.83 -37.45 -6.65
CA ILE A 34 26.66 -36.34 -6.14
C ILE A 34 26.43 -35.05 -6.94
N ALA A 35 26.41 -35.14 -8.27
CA ALA A 35 26.11 -33.99 -9.14
C ALA A 35 24.68 -33.46 -8.92
N GLY A 36 23.69 -34.36 -8.76
CA GLY A 36 22.31 -34.00 -8.46
C GLY A 36 22.16 -33.26 -7.12
N ILE A 37 22.89 -33.70 -6.08
CA ILE A 37 22.97 -33.01 -4.78
C ILE A 37 23.60 -31.62 -4.94
N GLY A 38 24.66 -31.48 -5.75
CA GLY A 38 25.26 -30.18 -6.07
C GLY A 38 24.27 -29.19 -6.69
N PHE A 39 23.49 -29.63 -7.68
CA PHE A 39 22.46 -28.80 -8.30
C PHE A 39 21.30 -28.47 -7.34
N LEU A 40 20.91 -29.40 -6.46
CA LEU A 40 19.93 -29.15 -5.40
C LEU A 40 20.39 -28.07 -4.43
N LEU A 41 21.62 -28.15 -3.92
CA LEU A 41 22.18 -27.16 -2.99
C LEU A 41 22.30 -25.77 -3.65
N TRP A 42 22.73 -25.71 -4.92
CA TRP A 42 22.78 -24.45 -5.68
C TRP A 42 21.40 -23.82 -5.87
N GLY A 43 20.36 -24.64 -6.10
CA GLY A 43 18.98 -24.22 -6.23
C GLY A 43 18.27 -23.83 -4.91
N ILE A 44 18.89 -24.09 -3.75
CA ILE A 44 18.38 -23.67 -2.43
C ILE A 44 18.89 -22.28 -2.04
N LEU A 45 20.08 -21.87 -2.50
CA LEU A 45 20.59 -20.52 -2.26
C LEU A 45 19.64 -19.47 -2.87
N PRO A 46 19.29 -18.38 -2.17
CA PRO A 46 18.41 -17.33 -2.72
C PRO A 46 18.99 -16.70 -4.00
N ALA A 47 18.14 -16.17 -4.87
CA ALA A 47 18.60 -15.35 -5.98
C ALA A 47 19.05 -13.99 -5.46
N SER A 48 20.17 -13.46 -5.97
CA SER A 48 20.56 -12.08 -5.72
C SER A 48 19.70 -11.15 -6.57
N LYS A 49 19.21 -10.06 -5.98
CA LYS A 49 18.58 -8.96 -6.73
C LYS A 49 19.64 -7.88 -6.99
N THR A 50 19.71 -7.41 -8.23
CA THR A 50 20.60 -6.32 -8.64
C THR A 50 20.19 -5.03 -7.93
N ASN A 51 21.12 -4.39 -7.21
CA ASN A 51 20.86 -3.08 -6.61
C ASN A 51 20.85 -2.01 -7.71
N VAL A 52 19.94 -1.04 -7.60
CA VAL A 52 19.75 0.04 -8.57
C VAL A 52 19.91 1.36 -7.84
N ASP A 53 21.00 2.06 -8.12
CA ASP A 53 21.28 3.37 -7.54
C ASP A 53 20.64 4.48 -8.40
N LYS A 54 20.04 5.48 -7.75
CA LYS A 54 19.38 6.61 -8.42
C LYS A 54 20.35 7.77 -8.62
N GLU A 55 20.40 8.32 -9.83
CA GLU A 55 21.22 9.49 -10.15
C GLU A 55 20.77 10.71 -9.31
N PRO A 56 21.69 11.49 -8.71
CA PRO A 56 21.32 12.66 -7.91
C PRO A 56 20.68 13.76 -8.77
N TYR A 57 19.62 14.39 -8.25
CA TYR A 57 18.93 15.46 -8.96
C TYR A 57 19.81 16.72 -9.13
N PRO A 58 19.67 17.46 -10.25
CA PRO A 58 20.42 18.70 -10.44
C PRO A 58 20.07 19.75 -9.37
N PRO A 59 21.01 20.66 -9.05
CA PRO A 59 20.78 21.74 -8.10
C PRO A 59 19.63 22.66 -8.55
N VAL A 60 18.91 23.22 -7.59
CA VAL A 60 17.77 24.12 -7.84
C VAL A 60 18.26 25.50 -8.23
N GLU A 61 17.82 26.03 -9.37
CA GLU A 61 17.97 27.45 -9.67
C GLU A 61 17.00 28.25 -8.80
N GLN A 62 17.55 29.09 -7.93
CA GLN A 62 16.74 29.95 -7.05
C GLN A 62 16.31 31.24 -7.77
N VAL A 63 15.14 31.75 -7.40
CA VAL A 63 14.66 33.09 -7.77
C VAL A 63 15.04 34.05 -6.64
N THR A 64 15.56 35.22 -7.00
CA THR A 64 16.01 36.26 -6.08
C THR A 64 14.89 37.23 -5.70
N LEU A 65 15.07 37.97 -4.61
CA LEU A 65 14.15 39.03 -4.18
C LEU A 65 14.04 40.15 -5.23
N ASP A 66 15.12 40.40 -5.97
CA ASP A 66 15.19 41.48 -6.95
C ASP A 66 14.41 41.07 -8.22
N GLU A 67 14.56 39.83 -8.68
CA GLU A 67 13.73 39.25 -9.77
C GLU A 67 12.23 39.22 -9.39
N LEU A 68 11.93 39.05 -8.10
CA LEU A 68 10.58 39.18 -7.55
C LEU A 68 10.04 40.61 -7.62
N LYS A 69 10.86 41.64 -7.38
CA LYS A 69 10.42 43.05 -7.38
C LYS A 69 10.53 43.75 -8.75
N GLY A 70 11.47 43.36 -9.60
CA GLY A 70 11.63 43.86 -10.98
C GLY A 70 13.07 44.20 -11.41
N GLU A 71 14.05 44.02 -10.52
CA GLU A 71 15.46 44.42 -10.71
C GLU A 71 16.37 43.17 -10.75
N LYS A 72 17.68 43.32 -11.03
CA LYS A 72 18.53 42.20 -11.48
C LYS A 72 19.60 41.69 -10.48
N GLN A 73 19.24 40.64 -9.73
CA GLN A 73 20.13 39.59 -9.14
C GLN A 73 21.15 40.08 -8.05
N VAL A 74 21.68 39.25 -7.13
CA VAL A 74 22.16 37.83 -7.16
C VAL A 74 21.88 37.09 -5.81
N ALA A 75 21.90 35.74 -5.78
CA ALA A 75 21.64 34.87 -4.59
C ALA A 75 22.93 34.56 -3.75
N GLN A 76 23.01 33.73 -2.68
CA GLN A 76 22.18 32.65 -2.04
C GLN A 76 22.51 32.63 -0.49
N THR A 77 22.36 31.67 0.46
CA THR A 77 22.06 30.21 0.59
C THR A 77 21.66 29.85 2.06
N THR A 78 21.05 28.68 2.33
CA THR A 78 20.82 28.08 3.70
C THR A 78 20.81 26.53 3.61
N PRO A 79 21.02 25.69 4.69
CA PRO A 79 19.88 25.12 5.46
C PRO A 79 20.18 24.68 6.95
N VAL A 80 19.57 23.59 7.46
CA VAL A 80 18.70 23.51 8.69
C VAL A 80 18.88 22.21 9.56
N VAL A 81 18.23 22.12 10.74
CA VAL A 81 18.29 21.06 11.80
C VAL A 81 16.94 20.31 12.00
N GLN A 82 16.91 19.04 12.48
CA GLN A 82 15.68 18.28 12.90
C GLN A 82 15.87 17.19 13.99
N GLN A 83 14.78 16.87 14.72
CA GLN A 83 14.45 15.68 15.58
C GLN A 83 12.89 15.61 15.76
N PRO A 84 12.26 14.69 16.55
CA PRO A 84 11.99 13.25 16.35
C PRO A 84 10.46 12.88 16.40
N VAL A 85 10.07 11.58 16.49
CA VAL A 85 8.66 11.07 16.48
C VAL A 85 8.46 9.85 17.44
N VAL A 86 7.23 9.57 17.92
CA VAL A 86 6.88 8.56 18.97
C VAL A 86 5.51 7.83 18.77
N GLU A 87 5.50 6.49 18.93
CA GLU A 87 4.45 5.49 19.33
C GLU A 87 3.03 5.36 18.69
N THR A 88 2.35 4.25 19.03
CA THR A 88 1.11 3.67 18.45
C THR A 88 0.18 3.08 19.55
N SER A 89 -1.14 2.97 19.31
CA SER A 89 -2.18 2.63 20.31
C SER A 89 -2.66 1.16 20.31
N LYS A 90 -3.72 0.86 21.11
CA LYS A 90 -4.25 -0.50 21.41
C LYS A 90 -5.79 -0.56 21.32
N ASN A 91 -6.35 -1.76 21.19
CA ASN A 91 -7.76 -2.03 20.88
C ASN A 91 -8.68 -2.19 22.12
N ILE A 92 -10.00 -1.95 21.99
CA ILE A 92 -11.01 -1.90 23.09
C ILE A 92 -12.32 -2.64 22.68
N ASP A 93 -13.12 -3.07 23.66
CA ASP A 93 -14.29 -3.96 23.52
C ASP A 93 -15.63 -3.23 23.23
N ALA A 94 -16.65 -3.97 22.79
CA ALA A 94 -17.75 -3.45 21.97
C ALA A 94 -18.94 -2.79 22.70
N THR A 95 -19.02 -2.85 24.04
CA THR A 95 -20.16 -2.31 24.82
C THR A 95 -19.82 -1.15 25.75
N GLU A 96 -18.56 -0.72 25.81
CA GLU A 96 -18.12 0.38 26.67
C GLU A 96 -18.38 1.75 26.01
N GLY A 97 -18.72 2.77 26.83
CA GLY A 97 -18.79 4.17 26.38
C GLY A 97 -20.13 4.71 25.84
N PHE A 98 -21.26 3.99 25.98
CA PHE A 98 -22.58 4.48 25.52
C PHE A 98 -22.97 5.85 26.12
N ASP A 99 -22.83 6.04 27.43
CA ASP A 99 -23.14 7.30 28.10
C ASP A 99 -22.26 8.46 27.60
N ASP A 100 -21.01 8.16 27.25
CA ASP A 100 -20.05 9.16 26.76
C ASP A 100 -20.24 9.47 25.27
N TYR A 101 -20.71 8.51 24.48
CA TYR A 101 -21.26 8.74 23.14
C TYR A 101 -22.46 9.71 23.21
N ASN A 102 -23.42 9.45 24.12
CA ASN A 102 -24.60 10.32 24.29
C ASN A 102 -24.23 11.74 24.71
N LYS A 103 -23.22 11.94 25.59
CA LYS A 103 -22.69 13.27 25.93
C LYS A 103 -22.10 13.99 24.70
N SER A 104 -21.42 13.24 23.83
CA SER A 104 -20.80 13.80 22.62
C SER A 104 -21.85 14.13 21.54
N ALA A 105 -22.95 13.37 21.47
CA ALA A 105 -24.11 13.70 20.64
C ALA A 105 -24.84 14.95 21.15
N ALA A 106 -25.11 15.04 22.46
CA ALA A 106 -25.75 16.20 23.07
C ALA A 106 -24.92 17.51 22.94
N GLU A 107 -23.59 17.42 22.94
CA GLU A 107 -22.73 18.59 22.60
C GLU A 107 -22.88 19.00 21.13
N LEU A 108 -23.10 18.07 20.20
CA LEU A 108 -23.36 18.39 18.79
C LEU A 108 -24.73 19.06 18.61
N GLU A 109 -25.77 18.57 19.29
CA GLU A 109 -27.09 19.22 19.39
C GLU A 109 -26.97 20.64 19.98
N ARG A 110 -26.21 20.81 21.07
CA ARG A 110 -25.97 22.12 21.69
C ARG A 110 -25.17 23.07 20.79
N LEU A 111 -24.32 22.54 19.90
CA LEU A 111 -23.58 23.33 18.92
C LEU A 111 -24.43 23.66 17.68
N ILE A 112 -25.39 22.81 17.32
CA ILE A 112 -26.24 22.91 16.12
C ILE A 112 -27.70 22.69 16.55
N PRO A 113 -28.37 23.70 17.14
CA PRO A 113 -29.64 23.52 17.85
C PRO A 113 -30.76 22.96 16.95
N PRO A 114 -31.53 21.94 17.39
CA PRO A 114 -32.66 21.38 16.64
C PRO A 114 -33.78 22.37 16.33
N GLU A 115 -33.88 23.48 17.08
CA GLU A 115 -34.81 24.58 16.83
C GLU A 115 -34.42 25.43 15.61
N LEU A 116 -33.15 25.38 15.20
CA LEU A 116 -32.59 26.15 14.09
C LEU A 116 -32.26 25.28 12.87
N TYR A 117 -32.00 23.98 13.07
CA TYR A 117 -31.42 23.10 12.05
C TYR A 117 -32.09 21.71 12.00
N SER A 118 -32.18 21.14 10.80
CA SER A 118 -32.92 19.91 10.53
C SER A 118 -32.15 18.64 10.93
N TRP A 119 -32.42 18.12 12.12
CA TRP A 119 -31.88 16.84 12.58
C TRP A 119 -32.57 15.62 11.93
N ASN A 120 -33.87 15.73 11.69
CA ASN A 120 -34.67 14.71 10.99
C ASN A 120 -34.69 14.93 9.47
N ASN A 121 -34.97 13.85 8.73
CA ASN A 121 -35.13 13.86 7.27
C ASN A 121 -36.31 14.77 6.86
N ILE A 122 -36.06 15.68 5.91
CA ILE A 122 -37.12 16.48 5.24
C ILE A 122 -37.55 15.73 3.98
N GLY A 123 -38.85 15.73 3.70
CA GLY A 123 -39.43 15.03 2.58
C GLY A 123 -40.87 15.45 2.29
N HIS A 124 -41.47 14.77 1.34
CA HIS A 124 -42.88 14.89 0.97
C HIS A 124 -43.54 13.53 0.79
N TRP A 125 -44.87 13.50 0.92
CA TRP A 125 -45.66 12.36 0.45
C TRP A 125 -45.79 12.44 -1.06
N TYR A 126 -45.18 11.48 -1.76
CA TYR A 126 -45.42 11.23 -3.18
C TYR A 126 -46.58 10.25 -3.32
N TYR A 127 -47.42 10.43 -4.34
CA TYR A 127 -48.62 9.65 -4.57
C TYR A 127 -48.54 8.96 -5.94
N PRO A 128 -48.03 7.71 -6.04
CA PRO A 128 -47.80 7.04 -7.32
C PRO A 128 -49.04 6.91 -8.22
N TYR A 129 -50.24 6.92 -7.61
CA TYR A 129 -51.54 6.81 -8.28
C TYR A 129 -52.38 8.10 -8.18
N GLY A 130 -51.78 9.20 -7.71
CA GLY A 130 -52.45 10.47 -7.44
C GLY A 130 -53.08 10.55 -6.04
N GLU A 131 -53.07 11.76 -5.46
CA GLU A 131 -53.54 12.03 -4.09
C GLU A 131 -55.01 11.64 -3.86
N SER A 132 -55.86 11.75 -4.89
CA SER A 132 -57.27 11.37 -4.84
C SER A 132 -57.49 9.88 -4.50
N TYR A 133 -56.62 8.99 -4.97
CA TYR A 133 -56.68 7.56 -4.62
C TYR A 133 -56.30 7.33 -3.15
N TYR A 134 -55.27 8.01 -2.65
CA TYR A 134 -54.96 7.98 -1.21
C TYR A 134 -56.14 8.51 -0.37
N LEU A 135 -56.71 9.67 -0.73
CA LEU A 135 -57.81 10.28 0.02
C LEU A 135 -59.08 9.40 0.04
N TYR A 136 -59.33 8.62 -1.01
CA TYR A 136 -60.42 7.63 -1.05
C TYR A 136 -60.14 6.42 -0.13
N TYR A 137 -58.92 5.88 -0.15
CA TYR A 137 -58.55 4.69 0.64
C TYR A 137 -58.01 4.98 2.06
N LYS A 138 -57.86 6.24 2.47
CA LYS A 138 -57.17 6.65 3.72
C LYS A 138 -57.71 6.02 5.02
N ASN A 139 -58.98 5.61 5.04
CA ASN A 139 -59.63 4.96 6.18
C ASN A 139 -59.59 3.42 6.12
N THR A 140 -58.76 2.84 5.25
CA THR A 140 -58.66 1.39 5.02
C THR A 140 -57.24 0.88 5.31
N SER A 141 -57.09 -0.43 5.49
CA SER A 141 -55.80 -1.11 5.66
C SER A 141 -54.85 -0.97 4.45
N TYR A 142 -55.32 -0.43 3.32
CA TYR A 142 -54.54 -0.22 2.10
C TYR A 142 -54.07 1.23 1.93
N ALA A 143 -54.36 2.14 2.87
CA ALA A 143 -54.04 3.57 2.75
C ALA A 143 -52.56 3.84 2.40
N GLU A 144 -51.63 3.16 3.06
CA GLU A 144 -50.19 3.32 2.85
C GLU A 144 -49.68 2.73 1.52
N ASN A 145 -50.49 1.96 0.78
CA ASN A 145 -50.13 1.48 -0.56
C ASN A 145 -50.28 2.57 -1.64
N TYR A 146 -50.92 3.71 -1.32
CA TYR A 146 -51.21 4.79 -2.26
C TYR A 146 -50.35 6.04 -2.06
N ARG A 147 -49.43 6.02 -1.09
CA ARG A 147 -48.45 7.10 -0.83
C ARG A 147 -47.11 6.51 -0.41
N GLU A 148 -46.03 7.21 -0.72
CA GLU A 148 -44.68 6.89 -0.24
C GLU A 148 -44.00 8.16 0.26
N TRP A 149 -43.25 8.06 1.36
CA TRP A 149 -42.48 9.20 1.87
C TRP A 149 -41.16 9.30 1.10
N ARG A 150 -40.99 10.35 0.31
CA ARG A 150 -39.73 10.64 -0.39
C ARG A 150 -38.94 11.65 0.41
N VAL A 151 -37.71 11.29 0.76
CA VAL A 151 -36.77 12.20 1.44
C VAL A 151 -36.13 13.11 0.40
N ASP A 152 -36.36 14.42 0.55
CA ASP A 152 -35.78 15.47 -0.29
C ASP A 152 -34.43 15.94 0.26
N GLN A 153 -34.24 15.90 1.58
CA GLN A 153 -32.98 16.22 2.25
C GLN A 153 -32.79 15.35 3.50
N LEU A 154 -31.68 14.61 3.55
CA LEU A 154 -31.27 13.86 4.75
C LEU A 154 -31.05 14.81 5.93
N GLY A 155 -31.49 14.41 7.12
CA GLY A 155 -31.22 15.10 8.39
C GLY A 155 -29.82 14.81 8.92
N ILE A 156 -29.42 15.51 9.98
CA ILE A 156 -28.11 15.32 10.62
C ILE A 156 -27.95 13.88 11.16
N THR A 157 -28.99 13.31 11.78
CA THR A 157 -28.95 11.94 12.34
C THR A 157 -28.71 10.89 11.27
N GLU A 158 -29.47 10.95 10.18
CA GLU A 158 -29.35 10.06 9.03
C GLU A 158 -27.97 10.17 8.35
N GLN A 159 -27.42 11.38 8.22
CA GLN A 159 -26.07 11.58 7.71
C GLN A 159 -25.00 10.97 8.63
N LEU A 160 -25.15 11.08 9.95
CA LEU A 160 -24.26 10.43 10.91
C LEU A 160 -24.34 8.90 10.85
N ASP A 161 -25.53 8.32 10.79
CA ASP A 161 -25.71 6.86 10.69
C ASP A 161 -25.16 6.30 9.37
N GLN A 162 -25.33 7.01 8.25
CA GLN A 162 -24.69 6.66 6.99
C GLN A 162 -23.16 6.72 7.08
N ILE A 163 -22.58 7.73 7.74
CA ILE A 163 -21.12 7.82 7.96
C ILE A 163 -20.63 6.67 8.85
N PHE A 164 -21.31 6.38 9.97
CA PHE A 164 -20.95 5.27 10.85
C PHE A 164 -21.05 3.91 10.12
N SER A 165 -22.05 3.74 9.24
CA SER A 165 -22.18 2.53 8.43
C SER A 165 -21.07 2.41 7.38
N ASN A 166 -20.77 3.49 6.64
CA ASN A 166 -19.69 3.52 5.64
C ASN A 166 -18.31 3.26 6.26
N LEU A 167 -18.05 3.77 7.47
CA LEU A 167 -16.83 3.56 8.23
C LEU A 167 -16.83 2.24 9.05
N ASN A 168 -17.84 1.37 8.87
CA ASN A 168 -18.03 0.11 9.61
C ASN A 168 -17.92 0.25 11.14
N THR A 169 -18.36 1.39 11.67
CA THR A 169 -18.19 1.79 13.07
C THR A 169 -19.17 1.06 13.97
N THR A 170 -18.75 -0.09 14.51
CA THR A 170 -19.62 -0.98 15.31
C THR A 170 -19.65 -0.62 16.79
N THR A 171 -18.62 0.02 17.35
CA THR A 171 -18.55 0.34 18.79
C THR A 171 -19.02 1.76 19.12
N PHE A 172 -19.58 1.96 20.32
CA PHE A 172 -19.90 3.33 20.79
C PHE A 172 -18.65 4.17 21.05
N ALA A 173 -17.53 3.55 21.43
CA ALA A 173 -16.25 4.23 21.64
C ALA A 173 -15.72 4.91 20.36
N GLU A 174 -15.75 4.22 19.21
CA GLU A 174 -15.34 4.80 17.93
C GLU A 174 -16.33 5.89 17.46
N LYS A 175 -17.64 5.65 17.58
CA LYS A 175 -18.67 6.65 17.24
C LYS A 175 -18.49 7.93 18.06
N LYS A 176 -18.18 7.79 19.35
CA LYS A 176 -17.85 8.91 20.25
C LYS A 176 -16.63 9.68 19.76
N GLN A 177 -15.53 9.00 19.45
CA GLN A 177 -14.30 9.66 18.99
C GLN A 177 -14.52 10.45 17.68
N LEU A 178 -15.38 9.96 16.78
CA LEU A 178 -15.73 10.67 15.55
C LEU A 178 -16.63 11.89 15.83
N LEU A 179 -17.64 11.76 16.71
CA LEU A 179 -18.44 12.91 17.18
C LEU A 179 -17.58 13.97 17.89
N ASP A 180 -16.63 13.56 18.72
CA ASP A 180 -15.67 14.48 19.34
C ASP A 180 -14.85 15.25 18.30
N ALA A 181 -14.41 14.59 17.22
CA ALA A 181 -13.68 15.25 16.13
C ALA A 181 -14.57 16.30 15.43
N TYR A 182 -15.84 15.96 15.15
CA TYR A 182 -16.80 16.92 14.59
C TYR A 182 -17.06 18.10 15.53
N ASN A 183 -17.36 17.84 16.80
CA ASN A 183 -17.55 18.89 17.83
C ASN A 183 -16.32 19.80 17.94
N ASN A 184 -15.12 19.22 17.97
CA ASN A 184 -13.86 19.95 18.07
C ASN A 184 -13.54 20.80 16.84
N SER A 185 -14.10 20.48 15.66
CA SER A 185 -14.03 21.28 14.43
C SER A 185 -15.11 22.38 14.42
N VAL A 186 -16.38 21.98 14.58
CA VAL A 186 -17.56 22.86 14.49
C VAL A 186 -17.50 24.02 15.48
N LYS A 187 -17.06 23.78 16.73
CA LYS A 187 -17.05 24.81 17.79
C LYS A 187 -16.10 25.99 17.56
N ASN A 188 -15.21 25.93 16.56
CA ASN A 188 -14.33 27.07 16.23
C ASN A 188 -15.07 28.18 15.45
N PHE A 189 -16.24 27.87 14.87
CA PHE A 189 -16.97 28.76 13.96
C PHE A 189 -18.12 29.52 14.61
N ALA A 190 -18.53 30.61 13.97
CA ALA A 190 -19.77 31.32 14.28
C ALA A 190 -20.99 30.41 14.07
N GLU A 191 -22.04 30.62 14.87
CA GLU A 191 -23.19 29.69 14.99
C GLU A 191 -23.96 29.46 13.70
N ASP A 192 -24.10 30.51 12.89
CA ASP A 192 -24.72 30.52 11.57
C ASP A 192 -23.85 29.85 10.49
N LYS A 193 -22.58 29.55 10.80
CA LYS A 193 -21.66 28.80 9.92
C LYS A 193 -21.53 27.33 10.30
N ARG A 194 -21.86 26.94 11.54
CA ARG A 194 -21.63 25.59 12.09
C ARG A 194 -22.28 24.47 11.26
N ILE A 195 -23.50 24.66 10.76
CA ILE A 195 -24.19 23.66 9.92
C ILE A 195 -23.48 23.42 8.57
N TYR A 196 -22.91 24.48 7.97
CA TYR A 196 -22.15 24.36 6.73
C TYR A 196 -20.84 23.60 7.00
N VAL A 197 -20.15 23.96 8.09
CA VAL A 197 -18.92 23.28 8.52
C VAL A 197 -19.16 21.80 8.79
N LEU A 198 -20.26 21.43 9.47
CA LEU A 198 -20.61 20.03 9.70
C LEU A 198 -20.78 19.27 8.37
N ARG A 199 -21.56 19.83 7.44
CA ARG A 199 -21.80 19.24 6.11
C ARG A 199 -20.50 19.11 5.30
N ILE A 200 -19.56 20.05 5.43
CA ILE A 200 -18.24 19.97 4.80
C ILE A 200 -17.39 18.85 5.41
N ILE A 201 -17.30 18.75 6.74
CA ILE A 201 -16.46 17.72 7.40
C ILE A 201 -17.07 16.32 7.36
N PHE A 202 -18.38 16.18 7.12
CA PHE A 202 -19.01 14.89 6.79
C PHE A 202 -18.47 14.30 5.47
N ASN A 203 -18.09 15.14 4.50
CA ASN A 203 -17.49 14.71 3.23
C ASN A 203 -16.01 14.28 3.36
N VAL A 204 -15.45 14.21 4.57
CA VAL A 204 -14.04 13.85 4.82
C VAL A 204 -13.80 12.34 4.93
N ALA A 205 -14.87 11.53 5.02
CA ALA A 205 -14.81 10.09 5.26
C ALA A 205 -13.72 9.37 4.42
N LYS A 206 -12.74 8.77 5.11
CA LYS A 206 -11.65 7.98 4.51
C LYS A 206 -11.93 6.48 4.70
N ALA A 207 -10.94 5.63 4.48
CA ALA A 207 -11.10 4.17 4.54
C ALA A 207 -11.44 3.62 5.94
N ASP A 208 -11.16 4.37 7.00
CA ASP A 208 -11.31 3.95 8.40
C ASP A 208 -11.54 5.15 9.35
N VAL A 209 -11.96 4.84 10.58
CA VAL A 209 -12.27 5.84 11.62
C VAL A 209 -11.02 6.64 12.06
N PRO A 210 -9.88 6.02 12.47
CA PRO A 210 -8.64 6.75 12.76
C PRO A 210 -8.18 7.73 11.67
N SER A 211 -8.15 7.30 10.41
CA SER A 211 -7.76 8.15 9.26
C SER A 211 -8.72 9.31 9.04
N THR A 212 -10.03 9.08 9.24
CA THR A 212 -11.06 10.13 9.15
C THR A 212 -10.89 11.15 10.28
N ILE A 213 -10.73 10.69 11.53
CA ILE A 213 -10.49 11.55 12.70
C ILE A 213 -9.18 12.36 12.55
N SER A 214 -8.10 11.72 12.09
CA SER A 214 -6.83 12.39 11.82
C SER A 214 -7.01 13.52 10.80
N THR A 215 -7.71 13.25 9.69
CA THR A 215 -7.99 14.26 8.65
C THR A 215 -8.85 15.41 9.19
N ILE A 216 -9.91 15.14 9.97
CA ILE A 216 -10.75 16.18 10.60
C ILE A 216 -9.93 17.05 11.55
N ASN A 217 -9.08 16.46 12.39
CA ASN A 217 -8.20 17.18 13.32
C ASN A 217 -7.17 18.05 12.57
N LEU A 218 -6.61 17.54 11.48
CA LEU A 218 -5.66 18.25 10.63
C LEU A 218 -6.31 19.47 9.94
N LEU A 219 -7.50 19.30 9.37
CA LEU A 219 -8.31 20.39 8.81
C LEU A 219 -8.67 21.42 9.88
N THR A 220 -9.04 20.97 11.08
CA THR A 220 -9.32 21.82 12.26
C THR A 220 -8.09 22.64 12.67
N GLY A 221 -6.87 22.12 12.50
CA GLY A 221 -5.64 22.87 12.65
C GLY A 221 -5.57 24.07 11.70
N THR A 222 -5.86 23.84 10.42
CA THR A 222 -5.81 24.87 9.37
C THR A 222 -6.82 25.99 9.60
N VAL A 223 -8.05 25.61 9.95
CA VAL A 223 -9.13 26.55 10.33
C VAL A 223 -8.71 27.49 11.45
N LYS A 224 -8.04 26.98 12.49
CA LYS A 224 -7.56 27.80 13.63
C LYS A 224 -6.48 28.80 13.24
N LEU A 225 -5.72 28.55 12.17
CA LEU A 225 -4.76 29.51 11.62
C LEU A 225 -5.44 30.59 10.77
N LEU A 226 -6.53 30.24 10.07
CA LEU A 226 -7.27 31.14 9.20
C LEU A 226 -8.20 32.09 9.99
N GLY A 227 -9.12 31.55 10.78
CA GLY A 227 -10.10 32.31 11.58
C GLY A 227 -11.50 31.73 11.56
N LYS A 228 -12.44 32.39 12.27
CA LYS A 228 -13.80 31.88 12.51
C LYS A 228 -14.73 31.87 11.29
N ASP A 229 -14.36 32.57 10.22
CA ASP A 229 -15.14 32.71 8.99
C ASP A 229 -14.61 31.84 7.84
N ALA A 230 -13.54 31.07 8.09
CA ALA A 230 -12.79 30.29 7.09
C ALA A 230 -13.50 28.99 6.63
N TYR A 231 -14.84 29.01 6.55
CA TYR A 231 -15.64 27.83 6.19
C TYR A 231 -15.50 27.49 4.71
N ARG A 232 -15.18 28.47 3.86
CA ARG A 232 -14.90 28.27 2.42
C ARG A 232 -13.52 27.68 2.20
N ASP A 233 -12.52 28.19 2.92
CA ASP A 233 -11.16 27.65 2.93
C ASP A 233 -11.15 26.18 3.39
N LEU A 234 -12.01 25.82 4.35
CA LEU A 234 -12.23 24.44 4.77
C LEU A 234 -12.84 23.57 3.65
N ASP A 235 -13.83 24.08 2.90
CA ASP A 235 -14.47 23.38 1.77
C ASP A 235 -13.49 23.15 0.61
N ASP A 236 -12.68 24.17 0.28
CA ASP A 236 -11.57 24.10 -0.67
C ASP A 236 -10.55 23.03 -0.25
N LEU A 237 -10.23 22.92 1.05
CA LEU A 237 -9.30 21.93 1.59
C LEU A 237 -9.85 20.50 1.61
N VAL A 238 -11.13 20.30 1.95
CA VAL A 238 -11.79 18.98 1.86
C VAL A 238 -11.88 18.53 0.41
N SER A 239 -12.29 19.43 -0.48
CA SER A 239 -12.30 19.19 -1.93
C SER A 239 -10.90 18.86 -2.46
N PHE A 240 -9.86 19.56 -2.01
CA PHE A 240 -8.47 19.26 -2.37
C PHE A 240 -8.03 17.87 -1.87
N SER A 241 -8.35 17.52 -0.62
CA SER A 241 -8.01 16.22 -0.03
C SER A 241 -8.67 15.05 -0.76
N ASN A 242 -9.92 15.21 -1.20
CA ASN A 242 -10.67 14.17 -1.88
C ASN A 242 -10.27 14.04 -3.36
N ASN A 243 -9.94 15.14 -4.04
CA ASN A 243 -9.46 15.12 -5.42
C ASN A 243 -8.01 14.64 -5.57
N ASN A 244 -7.21 14.66 -4.50
CA ASN A 244 -5.79 14.28 -4.52
C ASN A 244 -5.48 13.28 -3.40
N PRO A 245 -5.88 12.00 -3.51
CA PRO A 245 -5.73 11.02 -2.44
C PRO A 245 -4.27 10.76 -2.03
N ASN A 246 -3.29 10.94 -2.93
CA ASN A 246 -1.88 10.72 -2.66
C ASN A 246 -1.22 11.91 -1.91
N ASP A 247 -1.43 13.13 -2.41
CA ASP A 247 -0.75 14.34 -1.92
C ASP A 247 -1.57 15.11 -0.87
N GLY A 248 -2.89 14.88 -0.83
CA GLY A 248 -3.86 15.75 -0.15
C GLY A 248 -3.64 15.90 1.35
N ILE A 249 -3.28 14.83 2.05
CA ILE A 249 -3.00 14.88 3.50
C ILE A 249 -1.71 15.65 3.76
N SER A 250 -0.59 15.26 3.12
CA SER A 250 0.71 15.91 3.34
C SER A 250 0.80 17.35 2.82
N PHE A 251 -0.06 17.72 1.86
CA PHE A 251 -0.31 19.11 1.52
C PHE A 251 -0.89 19.89 2.71
N ILE A 252 -1.94 19.38 3.37
CA ILE A 252 -2.57 20.05 4.53
C ILE A 252 -1.61 20.07 5.73
N GLU A 253 -0.86 19.00 5.98
CA GLU A 253 0.22 18.97 6.99
C GLU A 253 1.25 20.08 6.76
N TYR A 254 1.70 20.24 5.52
CA TYR A 254 2.65 21.29 5.18
C TYR A 254 2.04 22.68 5.27
N VAL A 255 0.81 22.89 4.80
CA VAL A 255 0.07 24.14 4.97
C VAL A 255 0.02 24.50 6.45
N ASN A 256 -0.36 23.58 7.35
CA ASN A 256 -0.34 23.82 8.79
C ASN A 256 1.05 24.22 9.32
N SER A 257 2.13 23.65 8.79
CA SER A 257 3.51 23.97 9.18
C SER A 257 4.03 25.33 8.69
N VAL A 258 3.39 25.96 7.69
CA VAL A 258 3.86 27.22 7.09
C VAL A 258 2.86 28.38 7.13
N LEU A 259 1.56 28.13 7.15
CA LEU A 259 0.52 29.15 7.05
C LEU A 259 0.56 30.14 8.23
N GLY A 260 0.95 29.67 9.42
CA GLY A 260 1.18 30.50 10.59
C GLY A 260 2.32 31.53 10.46
N LYS A 261 3.21 31.39 9.46
CA LYS A 261 4.32 32.33 9.19
C LYS A 261 3.87 33.60 8.46
N PHE A 262 2.70 33.56 7.82
CA PHE A 262 2.06 34.69 7.14
C PHE A 262 1.10 35.41 8.11
N ASP A 263 0.85 36.70 7.91
CA ASP A 263 -0.11 37.45 8.71
C ASP A 263 -1.54 36.91 8.54
N GLN A 264 -2.33 36.94 9.62
CA GLN A 264 -3.64 36.29 9.63
C GLN A 264 -4.59 36.82 8.54
N SER A 265 -4.55 38.12 8.26
CA SER A 265 -5.41 38.79 7.26
C SER A 265 -5.25 38.29 5.82
N ILE A 266 -4.12 37.65 5.49
CA ILE A 266 -3.83 37.15 4.14
C ILE A 266 -3.83 35.62 4.03
N ARG A 267 -4.07 34.88 5.13
CA ARG A 267 -3.89 33.41 5.12
C ARG A 267 -4.81 32.69 4.13
N GLY A 268 -6.06 33.14 3.96
CA GLY A 268 -6.96 32.59 2.94
C GLY A 268 -6.44 32.84 1.51
N GLU A 269 -5.88 34.02 1.23
CA GLU A 269 -5.24 34.30 -0.06
C GLU A 269 -4.00 33.43 -0.29
N ILE A 270 -3.17 33.24 0.73
CA ILE A 270 -1.99 32.35 0.68
C ILE A 270 -2.40 30.91 0.41
N LEU A 271 -3.45 30.42 1.08
CA LEU A 271 -3.99 29.08 0.85
C LEU A 271 -4.59 28.93 -0.56
N ALA A 272 -5.38 29.89 -1.02
CA ALA A 272 -5.90 29.90 -2.40
C ALA A 272 -4.76 29.97 -3.44
N VAL A 273 -3.64 30.63 -3.11
CA VAL A 273 -2.40 30.59 -3.92
C VAL A 273 -1.75 29.21 -3.86
N PHE A 274 -1.65 28.55 -2.71
CA PHE A 274 -1.14 27.18 -2.61
C PHE A 274 -1.98 26.21 -3.48
N ILE A 275 -3.28 26.12 -3.24
CA ILE A 275 -4.19 25.20 -3.95
C ILE A 275 -4.16 25.45 -5.46
N ARG A 276 -4.24 26.72 -5.91
CA ARG A 276 -4.27 27.03 -7.34
C ARG A 276 -2.96 26.71 -8.04
N ASN A 277 -1.81 26.86 -7.39
CA ASN A 277 -0.51 26.67 -8.04
C ASN A 277 -0.08 25.20 -8.11
N TYR A 278 -0.55 24.35 -7.19
CA TYR A 278 -0.43 22.89 -7.27
C TYR A 278 -0.87 22.37 -8.66
N TYR A 279 -2.10 22.70 -9.07
CA TYR A 279 -2.65 22.32 -10.36
C TYR A 279 -2.00 23.08 -11.53
N SER A 280 -1.85 24.41 -11.43
CA SER A 280 -1.59 25.27 -12.59
C SER A 280 -0.13 25.62 -12.90
N ASN A 281 0.81 25.30 -12.00
CA ASN A 281 2.25 25.52 -12.21
C ASN A 281 3.09 24.27 -11.91
N TYR A 282 2.64 23.37 -11.04
CA TYR A 282 3.37 22.16 -10.67
C TYR A 282 2.76 20.87 -11.23
N ASP A 283 1.67 20.95 -12.01
CA ASP A 283 0.97 19.81 -12.61
C ASP A 283 0.79 18.63 -11.63
N ASN A 284 0.28 18.94 -10.43
CA ASN A 284 0.06 17.99 -9.32
C ASN A 284 1.34 17.43 -8.66
N ARG A 285 2.50 18.09 -8.78
CA ARG A 285 3.75 17.70 -8.08
C ARG A 285 3.92 18.49 -6.78
N PHE A 286 3.31 18.03 -5.68
CA PHE A 286 3.41 18.70 -4.37
C PHE A 286 4.87 18.89 -3.90
N SER A 287 5.76 17.93 -4.14
CA SER A 287 7.16 17.98 -3.71
C SER A 287 7.93 19.18 -4.30
N GLU A 288 7.71 19.50 -5.59
CA GLU A 288 8.28 20.69 -6.24
C GLU A 288 7.70 21.98 -5.65
N GLN A 289 6.38 22.02 -5.42
CA GLN A 289 5.73 23.17 -4.81
C GLN A 289 6.23 23.43 -3.38
N LYS A 290 6.37 22.37 -2.58
CA LYS A 290 6.91 22.44 -1.22
C LYS A 290 8.31 23.04 -1.24
N GLN A 291 9.21 22.52 -2.09
CA GLN A 291 10.57 23.03 -2.25
C GLN A 291 10.59 24.52 -2.65
N ALA A 292 9.75 24.94 -3.59
CA ALA A 292 9.64 26.35 -3.96
C ALA A 292 9.08 27.22 -2.81
N THR A 293 8.14 26.70 -2.03
CA THR A 293 7.56 27.41 -0.88
C THR A 293 8.58 27.58 0.25
N ASP A 294 9.33 26.52 0.59
CA ASP A 294 10.40 26.57 1.59
C ASP A 294 11.49 27.58 1.23
N LEU A 295 11.79 27.75 -0.07
CA LEU A 295 12.69 28.80 -0.56
C LEU A 295 12.06 30.20 -0.49
N PHE A 296 10.79 30.37 -0.87
CA PHE A 296 10.09 31.67 -0.77
C PHE A 296 10.03 32.18 0.67
N LEU A 297 9.83 31.30 1.65
CA LEU A 297 9.77 31.65 3.06
C LEU A 297 11.05 32.31 3.59
N MET A 298 12.21 32.09 2.94
CA MET A 298 13.46 32.79 3.27
C MET A 298 13.41 34.30 2.97
N TYR A 299 12.52 34.71 2.06
CA TYR A 299 12.31 36.11 1.69
C TYR A 299 11.19 36.80 2.48
N LEU A 300 10.36 36.04 3.20
CA LEU A 300 9.15 36.56 3.86
C LEU A 300 9.41 37.78 4.78
N PRO A 301 10.48 37.84 5.60
CA PRO A 301 10.79 39.01 6.43
C PRO A 301 11.20 40.28 5.66
N LYS A 302 11.35 40.21 4.32
CA LYS A 302 11.75 41.30 3.42
C LYS A 302 10.61 41.75 2.49
N ILE A 303 9.40 41.26 2.74
CA ILE A 303 8.20 41.47 1.91
C ILE A 303 7.06 41.97 2.81
N GLU A 304 6.48 43.12 2.47
CA GLU A 304 5.30 43.63 3.17
C GLU A 304 4.13 42.66 3.06
N SER A 305 3.42 42.42 4.17
CA SER A 305 2.28 41.52 4.29
C SER A 305 1.35 41.50 3.06
N LYS A 306 0.82 42.68 2.70
CA LYS A 306 -0.09 42.92 1.56
C LYS A 306 0.42 42.43 0.20
N GLU A 307 1.73 42.25 0.03
CA GLU A 307 2.37 41.83 -1.21
C GLU A 307 2.67 40.32 -1.25
N GLN A 308 2.71 39.64 -0.09
CA GLN A 308 3.23 38.27 0.05
C GLN A 308 2.48 37.27 -0.84
N ALA A 309 1.14 37.33 -0.92
CA ALA A 309 0.35 36.43 -1.75
C ALA A 309 0.59 36.63 -3.26
N ASN A 310 0.70 37.88 -3.72
CA ASN A 310 0.97 38.18 -5.12
C ASN A 310 2.42 37.83 -5.50
N LEU A 311 3.38 38.10 -4.62
CA LEU A 311 4.78 37.76 -4.84
C LEU A 311 5.04 36.24 -4.77
N LEU A 312 4.35 35.48 -3.91
CA LEU A 312 4.38 34.01 -3.91
C LEU A 312 3.87 33.44 -5.24
N LYS A 313 2.75 33.96 -5.74
CA LYS A 313 2.18 33.62 -7.06
C LYS A 313 3.13 33.98 -8.23
N LYS A 314 3.89 35.07 -8.12
CA LYS A 314 4.96 35.41 -9.08
C LYS A 314 6.16 34.47 -8.94
N TYR A 315 6.57 34.15 -7.71
CA TYR A 315 7.71 33.29 -7.38
C TYR A 315 7.56 31.91 -8.00
N TYR A 316 6.42 31.24 -7.82
CA TYR A 316 6.17 29.92 -8.39
C TYR A 316 6.31 29.89 -9.92
N ARG A 317 5.76 30.88 -10.62
CA ARG A 317 5.91 31.02 -12.08
C ARG A 317 7.36 31.20 -12.51
N LEU A 318 8.14 32.00 -11.76
CA LEU A 318 9.57 32.20 -12.04
C LEU A 318 10.38 30.93 -11.75
N MET A 319 10.11 30.24 -10.64
CA MET A 319 10.78 28.99 -10.26
C MET A 319 10.58 27.89 -11.30
N VAL A 320 9.34 27.66 -11.75
CA VAL A 320 9.00 26.65 -12.76
C VAL A 320 9.60 27.00 -14.13
N ASN A 321 9.68 28.29 -14.47
CA ASN A 321 10.32 28.71 -15.72
C ASN A 321 11.85 28.56 -15.70
N LYS A 322 12.54 28.95 -14.62
CA LYS A 322 13.98 28.72 -14.46
C LYS A 322 14.30 27.22 -14.46
N ASN A 323 13.64 26.46 -13.58
CA ASN A 323 13.91 25.04 -13.38
C ASN A 323 13.28 24.14 -14.46
N ARG A 324 12.85 24.67 -15.61
CA ARG A 324 12.20 23.88 -16.68
C ARG A 324 13.11 22.76 -17.20
N GLU A 325 14.37 23.05 -17.46
CA GLU A 325 15.32 22.04 -17.96
C GLU A 325 15.76 21.08 -16.83
N ARG A 326 15.93 21.58 -15.59
CA ARG A 326 16.11 20.74 -14.41
C ARG A 326 14.98 19.73 -14.23
N ASN A 327 13.73 20.17 -14.32
CA ASN A 327 12.55 19.31 -14.14
C ASN A 327 12.29 18.44 -15.39
N ARG A 328 12.96 18.67 -16.52
CA ARG A 328 13.09 17.68 -17.61
C ARG A 328 14.13 16.62 -17.26
N ALA A 329 15.31 17.02 -16.79
CA ALA A 329 16.36 16.10 -16.36
C ALA A 329 15.90 15.17 -15.22
N ILE A 330 15.18 15.69 -14.22
CA ILE A 330 14.62 14.88 -13.12
C ILE A 330 13.66 13.81 -13.63
N ARG A 331 12.74 14.14 -14.55
CA ARG A 331 11.82 13.16 -15.16
C ARG A 331 12.55 12.10 -15.98
N ASN A 332 13.65 12.46 -16.64
CA ASN A 332 14.50 11.48 -17.33
C ASN A 332 15.19 10.55 -16.32
N ILE A 333 15.75 11.09 -15.23
CA ILE A 333 16.35 10.30 -14.13
C ILE A 333 15.32 9.36 -13.50
N GLU A 334 14.10 9.84 -13.25
CA GLU A 334 13.01 9.04 -12.68
C GLU A 334 12.56 7.93 -13.61
N SER A 335 12.32 8.22 -14.90
CA SER A 335 11.92 7.20 -15.87
C SER A 335 13.03 6.16 -16.12
N ASN A 336 14.30 6.58 -16.18
CA ASN A 336 15.44 5.67 -16.27
C ASN A 336 15.55 4.77 -15.03
N TYR A 337 15.38 5.34 -13.83
CA TYR A 337 15.42 4.60 -12.57
C TYR A 337 14.29 3.57 -12.45
N GLU A 338 13.06 3.92 -12.86
CA GLU A 338 11.94 2.98 -12.92
C GLU A 338 12.19 1.85 -13.92
N GLN A 339 12.72 2.15 -15.11
CA GLN A 339 13.11 1.13 -16.09
C GLN A 339 14.20 0.20 -15.56
N MET A 340 15.21 0.74 -14.86
CA MET A 340 16.26 -0.08 -14.22
C MET A 340 15.71 -0.95 -13.09
N LEU A 341 14.77 -0.46 -12.27
CA LEU A 341 14.09 -1.26 -11.25
C LEU A 341 13.25 -2.39 -11.85
N GLN A 342 12.51 -2.11 -12.93
CA GLN A 342 11.74 -3.13 -13.65
C GLN A 342 12.66 -4.19 -14.27
N GLN A 343 13.77 -3.77 -14.89
CA GLN A 343 14.76 -4.69 -15.47
C GLN A 343 15.45 -5.55 -14.40
N ALA A 344 15.79 -4.98 -13.24
CA ALA A 344 16.36 -5.72 -12.11
C ALA A 344 15.37 -6.71 -11.49
N GLU A 345 14.07 -6.42 -11.49
CA GLU A 345 13.03 -7.36 -11.07
C GLU A 345 12.85 -8.50 -12.11
N ILE A 346 12.82 -8.18 -13.41
CA ILE A 346 12.77 -9.18 -14.48
C ILE A 346 13.99 -10.12 -14.43
N GLU A 347 15.19 -9.58 -14.21
CA GLU A 347 16.40 -10.37 -14.00
C GLU A 347 16.31 -11.26 -12.75
N TYR A 348 15.86 -10.69 -11.62
CA TYR A 348 15.66 -11.43 -10.36
C TYR A 348 14.69 -12.61 -10.55
N GLN A 349 13.49 -12.37 -11.10
CA GLN A 349 12.50 -13.42 -11.39
C GLN A 349 13.05 -14.47 -12.36
N THR A 350 13.76 -14.05 -13.41
CA THR A 350 14.42 -14.96 -14.35
C THR A 350 15.47 -15.84 -13.66
N ASN A 351 16.22 -15.29 -12.70
CA ASN A 351 17.23 -16.02 -11.94
C ASN A 351 16.60 -16.93 -10.86
N VAL A 352 15.45 -16.57 -10.28
CA VAL A 352 14.63 -17.47 -9.45
C VAL A 352 14.15 -18.67 -10.28
N LEU A 353 13.59 -18.45 -11.48
CA LEU A 353 13.14 -19.52 -12.37
C LEU A 353 14.28 -20.48 -12.76
N LYS A 354 15.46 -19.95 -13.12
CA LYS A 354 16.66 -20.78 -13.37
C LYS A 354 17.03 -21.64 -12.15
N LYS A 355 16.96 -21.09 -10.92
CA LYS A 355 17.27 -21.85 -9.70
C LYS A 355 16.23 -22.93 -9.40
N VAL A 356 14.94 -22.68 -9.67
CA VAL A 356 13.89 -23.71 -9.64
C VAL A 356 14.18 -24.82 -10.66
N GLU A 357 14.60 -24.46 -11.88
CA GLU A 357 14.96 -25.44 -12.90
C GLU A 357 16.18 -26.29 -12.49
N PHE A 358 17.25 -25.68 -11.97
CA PHE A 358 18.40 -26.42 -11.43
C PHE A 358 18.02 -27.34 -10.27
N ARG A 359 17.14 -26.90 -9.37
CA ARG A 359 16.60 -27.73 -8.28
C ARG A 359 15.82 -28.94 -8.83
N LEU A 360 14.97 -28.75 -9.85
CA LEU A 360 14.24 -29.85 -10.48
C LEU A 360 15.18 -30.83 -11.21
N ARG A 361 16.11 -30.32 -12.03
CA ARG A 361 17.15 -31.13 -12.71
C ARG A 361 17.98 -31.93 -11.69
N GLY A 362 18.38 -31.32 -10.58
CA GLY A 362 19.08 -31.98 -9.48
C GLY A 362 18.26 -33.10 -8.82
N LEU A 363 16.97 -32.84 -8.55
CA LEU A 363 16.06 -33.84 -7.99
C LEU A 363 15.86 -35.05 -8.91
N TYR A 364 15.69 -34.82 -10.22
CA TYR A 364 15.64 -35.90 -11.21
C TYR A 364 16.96 -36.68 -11.28
N GLY A 365 18.12 -36.00 -11.19
CA GLY A 365 19.43 -36.66 -11.16
C GLY A 365 19.62 -37.58 -9.96
N VAL A 366 19.23 -37.13 -8.76
CA VAL A 366 19.26 -37.95 -7.53
C VAL A 366 18.28 -39.13 -7.64
N ALA A 367 17.04 -38.89 -8.06
CA ALA A 367 16.02 -39.94 -8.19
C ALA A 367 16.43 -41.03 -9.22
N ALA A 368 16.96 -40.63 -10.37
CA ALA A 368 17.45 -41.55 -11.39
C ALA A 368 18.67 -42.36 -10.89
N GLY A 369 19.64 -41.70 -10.23
CA GLY A 369 20.81 -42.38 -9.68
C GLY A 369 20.45 -43.42 -8.61
N ILE A 370 19.54 -43.09 -7.69
CA ILE A 370 19.00 -44.03 -6.70
C ILE A 370 18.26 -45.18 -7.39
N GLY A 371 17.43 -44.90 -8.40
CA GLY A 371 16.70 -45.90 -9.17
C GLY A 371 17.63 -46.91 -9.86
N VAL A 372 18.73 -46.45 -10.47
CA VAL A 372 19.75 -47.32 -11.08
C VAL A 372 20.43 -48.19 -10.02
N ILE A 373 20.80 -47.64 -8.86
CA ILE A 373 21.42 -48.41 -7.77
C ILE A 373 20.47 -49.49 -7.26
N ALA A 374 19.19 -49.16 -7.05
CA ALA A 374 18.17 -50.11 -6.60
C ALA A 374 17.91 -51.23 -7.62
N PHE A 375 17.87 -50.90 -8.92
CA PHE A 375 17.72 -51.88 -10.00
C PHE A 375 18.91 -52.84 -10.09
N ILE A 376 20.14 -52.33 -9.96
CA ILE A 376 21.36 -53.15 -9.92
C ILE A 376 21.34 -54.09 -8.71
N ALA A 377 20.98 -53.59 -7.52
CA ALA A 377 20.86 -54.41 -6.31
C ALA A 377 19.83 -55.54 -6.48
N LEU A 378 18.68 -55.25 -7.10
CA LEU A 378 17.64 -56.25 -7.39
C LEU A 378 18.14 -57.34 -8.36
N LEU A 379 18.85 -56.96 -9.43
CA LEU A 379 19.47 -57.93 -10.35
C LEU A 379 20.50 -58.82 -9.65
N LEU A 380 21.34 -58.25 -8.78
CA LEU A 380 22.33 -59.01 -8.01
C LEU A 380 21.68 -59.99 -7.04
N VAL A 381 20.55 -59.62 -6.40
CA VAL A 381 19.76 -60.52 -5.55
C VAL A 381 19.15 -61.67 -6.37
N LEU A 382 18.56 -61.40 -7.55
CA LEU A 382 18.01 -62.45 -8.42
C LEU A 382 19.09 -63.44 -8.89
N LEU A 383 20.25 -62.95 -9.30
CA LEU A 383 21.40 -63.78 -9.69
C LEU A 383 21.93 -64.61 -8.51
N SER A 384 21.93 -64.05 -7.29
CA SER A 384 22.30 -64.78 -6.07
C SER A 384 21.31 -65.91 -5.76
N ILE A 385 20.00 -65.67 -5.89
CA ILE A 385 18.96 -66.70 -5.73
C ILE A 385 19.14 -67.81 -6.77
N GLN A 386 19.37 -67.45 -8.04
CA GLN A 386 19.63 -68.42 -9.11
C GLN A 386 20.86 -69.29 -8.82
N ARG A 387 21.96 -68.69 -8.34
CA ARG A 387 23.18 -69.44 -7.95
C ARG A 387 22.92 -70.36 -6.76
N TYR A 388 22.15 -69.92 -5.77
CA TYR A 388 21.80 -70.72 -4.59
C TYR A 388 20.91 -71.91 -4.94
N LEU A 389 19.88 -71.71 -5.78
CA LEU A 389 19.04 -72.80 -6.31
C LEU A 389 19.84 -73.81 -7.14
N LYS A 390 20.80 -73.36 -7.97
CA LYS A 390 21.73 -74.25 -8.68
C LYS A 390 22.58 -75.07 -7.72
N SER A 391 23.14 -74.45 -6.68
CA SER A 391 23.93 -75.14 -5.65
C SER A 391 23.10 -76.16 -4.86
N ILE A 392 21.83 -75.90 -4.59
CA ILE A 392 20.90 -76.84 -3.95
C ILE A 392 20.65 -78.03 -4.88
N ASN A 393 20.34 -77.80 -6.16
CA ASN A 393 20.10 -78.88 -7.13
C ASN A 393 21.34 -79.78 -7.31
N GLU A 394 22.53 -79.20 -7.43
CA GLU A 394 23.79 -79.95 -7.53
C GLU A 394 24.08 -80.77 -6.25
N THR A 395 23.77 -80.22 -5.07
CA THR A 395 23.92 -80.93 -3.79
C THR A 395 22.89 -82.06 -3.64
N ALA A 396 21.64 -81.82 -4.03
CA ALA A 396 20.57 -82.82 -3.99
C ALA A 396 20.85 -84.00 -4.94
N GLN A 397 21.31 -83.72 -6.16
CA GLN A 397 21.76 -84.76 -7.10
C GLN A 397 22.93 -85.57 -6.54
N LYS A 398 23.95 -84.89 -5.96
CA LYS A 398 25.09 -85.56 -5.34
C LYS A 398 24.67 -86.47 -4.18
N ASN A 399 23.73 -86.02 -3.33
CA ASN A 399 23.23 -86.84 -2.22
C ASN A 399 22.38 -88.02 -2.74
N MET A 400 21.60 -87.84 -3.80
CA MET A 400 20.86 -88.95 -4.45
C MET A 400 21.79 -90.00 -5.09
N SER A 401 22.99 -89.64 -5.54
CA SER A 401 23.99 -90.63 -5.98
C SER A 401 24.62 -91.42 -4.83
N ILE A 402 24.77 -90.82 -3.64
CA ILE A 402 25.36 -91.48 -2.45
C ILE A 402 24.39 -92.48 -1.82
N VAL A 403 23.07 -92.34 -2.04
CA VAL A 403 22.03 -93.28 -1.56
C VAL A 403 21.77 -94.42 -2.59
N LYS A 404 22.69 -94.63 -3.53
CA LYS A 404 22.63 -95.70 -4.55
C LYS A 404 23.89 -96.57 -4.60
N GLU A 405 24.82 -96.36 -3.67
CA GLU A 405 25.90 -97.29 -3.30
C GLU A 405 25.56 -97.92 -1.94
#